data_AF-A0A380JQF1-F1
#
_entry.id   AF-A0A380JQF1-F1
#
_cell.length_a   1.000
_cell.length_b   1.000
_cell.length_c   1.000
_cell.angle_alpha   90.00
_cell.angle_beta   90.00
_cell.angle_gamma   90.00
#
_symmetry.space_group_name_H-M   'P 1'
#
loop_
_entity.id
_entity.type
_entity.pdbx_description
1 polymer ?
#
loop_
_entity_poly.entity_id
_entity_poly.type
_entity_poly.pdbx_seq_one_letter_code
_entity_poly.pdbx_strand_id
1 'polypeptide(L)' 'MLKYDKQIRLVIEKNIDLQYDINTIGVLDILTDYGIDSLKYISIIIALEDYFDIKIPDNYLDFSKSNTIQKLNLILEKLL' A
#
# COMPACT_ATOMS: atom_id res chain seq x y z
N MET A 1 12.62 -6.88 -9.14
CA MET A 1 11.85 -5.63 -9.33
C MET A 1 10.39 -5.97 -9.12
N LEU A 2 9.70 -5.26 -8.22
CA LEU A 2 8.29 -5.49 -7.92
C LEU A 2 7.41 -4.91 -9.05
N LYS A 3 6.40 -5.65 -9.52
CA LYS A 3 5.61 -5.30 -10.72
C LYS A 3 4.88 -3.95 -10.59
N TYR A 4 4.32 -3.66 -9.41
CA TYR A 4 3.48 -2.50 -9.15
C TYR A 4 4.08 -1.47 -8.18
N ASP A 5 5.37 -1.54 -7.85
CA ASP A 5 6.01 -0.66 -6.85
C ASP A 5 5.84 0.82 -7.17
N LYS A 6 6.05 1.23 -8.42
CA LYS A 6 5.87 2.63 -8.84
C LYS A 6 4.43 3.11 -8.66
N GLN A 7 3.46 2.28 -9.01
CA GLN A 7 2.04 2.58 -8.92
C GLN A 7 1.60 2.68 -7.46
N ILE A 8 2.04 1.74 -6.62
CA ILE A 8 1.76 1.76 -5.18
C ILE A 8 2.29 3.06 -4.56
N ARG A 9 3.55 3.41 -4.83
CA ARG A 9 4.16 4.65 -4.30
C ARG A 9 3.38 5.89 -4.76
N LEU A 10 3.02 5.95 -6.04
CA LEU A 10 2.24 7.05 -6.59
C LEU A 10 0.84 7.15 -5.96
N VAL A 11 0.17 6.02 -5.71
CA VAL A 11 -1.14 6.01 -5.04
C VAL A 11 -1.01 6.51 -3.60
N ILE A 12 -0.02 6.04 -2.86
CA ILE A 12 0.22 6.48 -1.48
C ILE A 12 0.52 7.98 -1.45
N GLU A 13 1.45 8.46 -2.30
CA GLU A 13 1.85 9.87 -2.36
C GLU A 13 0.68 10.81 -2.66
N LYS A 14 -0.25 10.39 -3.54
CA LYS A 14 -1.39 11.23 -3.95
C LYS A 14 -2.55 11.23 -2.97
N ASN A 15 -2.74 10.15 -2.21
CA ASN A 15 -3.95 9.94 -1.42
C ASN A 15 -3.73 10.01 0.09
N ILE A 16 -2.47 9.93 0.54
CA ILE A 16 -2.13 9.85 1.96
C ILE A 16 -1.17 10.98 2.32
N ASP A 17 -1.52 11.72 3.36
CA ASP A 17 -0.62 12.69 3.97
C ASP A 17 0.47 11.96 4.78
N LEU A 18 1.70 12.03 4.27
CA LEU A 18 2.89 11.43 4.85
C LEU A 18 3.82 12.51 5.39
N GLN A 19 4.44 12.23 6.54
CA GLN A 19 5.50 13.08 7.10
C GLN A 19 6.85 12.89 6.38
N TYR A 20 6.97 11.82 5.59
CA TYR A 20 8.19 11.41 4.91
C TYR A 20 7.91 11.22 3.41
N ASP A 21 8.93 11.42 2.58
CA ASP A 21 8.87 11.08 1.16
C ASP A 21 8.70 9.55 1.02
N ILE A 22 7.66 9.12 0.31
CA ILE A 22 7.38 7.69 0.09
C ILE A 22 8.58 6.98 -0.55
N ASN A 23 9.39 7.66 -1.36
CA ASN A 23 10.55 7.10 -2.05
C ASN A 23 11.71 6.78 -1.11
N THR A 24 11.72 7.30 0.12
CA THR A 24 12.72 6.91 1.14
C THR A 24 12.34 5.62 1.87
N ILE A 25 11.10 5.16 1.74
CA ILE A 25 10.60 3.95 2.40
C ILE A 25 11.03 2.73 1.58
N GLY A 26 11.80 1.83 2.20
CA GLY A 26 12.21 0.56 1.62
C GLY A 26 11.02 -0.38 1.40
N VAL A 27 11.12 -1.26 0.40
CA VAL A 27 9.99 -2.17 0.06
C VAL A 27 9.66 -3.18 1.17
N LEU A 28 10.62 -3.45 2.06
CA LEU A 28 10.49 -4.34 3.22
C LEU A 28 10.22 -3.58 4.52
N ASP A 29 10.24 -2.25 4.49
CA ASP A 29 10.05 -1.44 5.68
C ASP A 29 8.61 -1.52 6.16
N ILE A 30 8.45 -1.47 7.48
CA ILE A 30 7.14 -1.49 8.11
C ILE A 30 6.52 -0.11 8.00
N LEU A 31 5.36 -0.02 7.34
CA LEU A 31 4.70 1.26 7.05
C LEU A 31 4.28 2.03 8.31
N THR A 32 4.03 1.36 9.45
CA THR A 32 3.75 2.03 10.74
C THR A 32 4.86 2.91 11.22
N ASP A 33 6.11 2.51 10.96
CA ASP A 33 7.29 3.23 11.43
C ASP A 33 7.43 4.57 10.70
N TYR A 34 6.71 4.73 9.58
CA TYR A 34 6.61 5.93 8.76
C TYR A 34 5.26 6.65 8.89
N GLY A 35 4.48 6.32 9.93
CA GLY A 35 3.24 7.03 10.24
C GLY A 35 2.03 6.65 9.38
N ILE A 36 2.06 5.46 8.75
CA ILE A 36 0.89 4.83 8.13
C ILE A 36 0.29 3.87 9.16
N ASP A 37 -0.74 4.35 9.85
CA ASP A 37 -1.52 3.55 10.79
C ASP A 37 -2.60 2.71 10.07
N SER A 38 -3.44 2.02 10.85
CA SER A 38 -4.52 1.21 10.30
C SER A 38 -5.55 2.01 9.51
N LEU A 39 -5.83 3.27 9.88
CA LEU A 39 -6.79 4.11 9.16
C LEU A 39 -6.23 4.53 7.81
N LYS A 40 -4.99 5.02 7.78
CA LYS A 40 -4.30 5.35 6.53
C LYS A 40 -4.13 4.12 5.65
N TYR A 41 -3.87 2.95 6.24
CA TYR A 41 -3.80 1.71 5.49
C TYR A 41 -5.13 1.39 4.78
N ILE A 42 -6.28 1.53 5.46
CA ILE A 42 -7.59 1.36 4.80
C ILE A 42 -7.76 2.37 3.66
N SER A 43 -7.38 3.63 3.84
CA SER A 43 -7.39 4.63 2.77
C SER A 43 -6.50 4.25 1.59
N ILE A 44 -5.33 3.65 1.83
CA ILE A 44 -4.44 3.12 0.78
C ILE A 44 -5.14 2.00 0.02
N ILE A 45 -5.79 1.07 0.71
CA ILE A 45 -6.49 -0.04 0.06
C ILE A 45 -7.60 0.47 -0.86
N ILE A 46 -8.45 1.38 -0.37
CA ILE A 46 -9.52 1.99 -1.18
C ILE A 46 -8.92 2.71 -2.40
N ALA A 47 -7.85 3.48 -2.21
CA ALA A 47 -7.20 4.19 -3.31
C ALA A 47 -6.55 3.24 -4.34
N LEU A 48 -6.07 2.07 -3.92
CA LEU A 48 -5.56 1.03 -4.82
C LEU A 48 -6.68 0.35 -5.60
N GLU A 49 -7.80 0.05 -4.94
CA GLU A 49 -9.02 -0.47 -5.59
C GLU A 49 -9.48 0.48 -6.70
N ASP A 50 -9.60 1.77 -6.39
CA ASP A 50 -9.99 2.81 -7.35
C ASP A 50 -8.98 2.97 -8.48
N TYR A 51 -7.67 2.93 -8.18
CA TYR A 51 -6.61 3.11 -9.19
C TYR A 51 -6.53 1.96 -10.18
N PHE A 52 -6.73 0.72 -9.71
CA PHE A 52 -6.61 -0.48 -10.54
C PHE A 52 -7.96 -1.01 -11.04
N ASP A 53 -9.08 -0.40 -10.64
CA ASP A 53 -10.46 -0.87 -10.92
C ASP A 53 -10.66 -2.33 -10.48
N ILE A 54 -10.24 -2.63 -9.24
CA ILE A 54 -10.34 -3.96 -8.61
C ILE A 54 -11.03 -3.89 -7.26
N LYS A 55 -11.37 -5.06 -6.71
CA LYS A 55 -11.80 -5.20 -5.31
C LYS A 55 -10.81 -6.06 -4.55
N ILE A 56 -10.24 -5.53 -3.47
CA ILE A 56 -9.34 -6.23 -2.56
C ILE A 56 -10.19 -6.93 -1.49
N PRO A 57 -10.16 -8.27 -1.41
CA PRO A 57 -10.98 -8.98 -0.44
C PRO A 57 -10.65 -8.65 1.03
N ASP A 58 -11.66 -8.66 1.90
CA ASP A 58 -11.55 -8.23 3.30
C ASP A 58 -10.46 -8.95 4.12
N ASN A 59 -10.12 -10.19 3.76
CA ASN A 59 -9.06 -10.95 4.42
C ASN A 59 -7.66 -10.36 4.22
N TYR A 60 -7.49 -9.43 3.27
CA TYR A 60 -6.27 -8.65 3.06
C TYR A 60 -6.30 -7.29 3.79
N LEU A 61 -7.40 -6.93 4.45
CA LEU A 61 -7.51 -5.68 5.21
C LEU A 61 -6.82 -5.74 6.58
N ASP A 62 -6.39 -6.93 7.00
CA ASP A 62 -5.60 -7.10 8.21
C ASP A 62 -4.19 -6.52 8.02
N PHE A 63 -4.05 -5.25 8.39
CA PHE A 63 -2.81 -4.49 8.27
C PHE A 63 -1.60 -5.20 8.88
N SER A 64 -1.76 -5.98 9.95
CA SER A 64 -0.65 -6.74 10.55
C SER A 64 -0.02 -7.75 9.58
N LYS A 65 -0.77 -8.18 8.56
CA LYS A 65 -0.34 -9.14 7.54
C LYS A 65 0.15 -8.48 6.25
N SER A 66 -0.13 -7.20 6.03
CA SER A 66 0.06 -6.46 4.77
C SER A 66 0.70 -5.07 4.96
N ASN A 67 1.53 -4.93 5.99
CA ASN A 67 2.18 -3.69 6.43
C ASN A 67 3.45 -3.24 5.66
N THR A 68 3.71 -3.74 4.46
CA THR A 68 4.88 -3.33 3.65
C THR A 68 4.49 -3.14 2.18
N ILE A 69 5.26 -2.34 1.43
CA ILE A 69 5.06 -2.15 -0.02
C ILE A 69 5.18 -3.47 -0.77
N GLN A 70 6.13 -4.34 -0.38
CA GLN A 70 6.25 -5.67 -0.96
C GLN A 70 4.95 -6.48 -0.81
N LYS A 71 4.34 -6.45 0.38
CA LYS A 71 3.10 -7.21 0.64
C LYS A 71 1.92 -6.65 -0.15
N LEU A 72 1.80 -5.32 -0.27
CA LEU A 72 0.82 -4.69 -1.16
C LEU A 72 1.00 -5.14 -2.61
N ASN A 73 2.24 -5.16 -3.09
CA ASN A 73 2.54 -5.64 -4.45
C ASN A 73 2.15 -7.11 -4.64
N LEU A 74 2.41 -7.97 -3.65
CA LEU A 74 1.98 -9.38 -3.70
C LEU A 74 0.46 -9.56 -3.71
N ILE A 75 -0.30 -8.66 -3.07
CA ILE A 75 -1.76 -8.66 -3.14
C ILE A 75 -2.20 -8.32 -4.57
N LEU A 76 -1.66 -7.24 -5.14
CA LEU A 76 -1.99 -6.83 -6.51
C LEU A 76 -1.61 -7.90 -7.55
N GLU A 77 -0.44 -8.53 -7.42
CA GLU A 77 0.00 -9.61 -8.33
C GLU A 77 -0.91 -10.85 -8.28
N LYS A 78 -1.65 -11.07 -7.19
CA LYS A 78 -2.64 -12.16 -7.11
C LYS A 78 -3.98 -11.80 -7.74
N LEU A 79 -4.28 -10.51 -7.85
CA LEU A 79 -5.56 -9.99 -8.34
C LEU A 79 -5.50 -9.55 -9.81
N LEU A 80 -4.30 -9.29 -10.35
CA LEU A 80 -4.02 -8.71 -11.68
C LEU A 80 -2.92 -9.46 -12.45
#